data_AF-A0A348NYW2-F1
#
_entry.id   AF-A0A348NYW2-F1
#
_cell.length_a   1.000
_cell.length_b   1.000
_cell.length_c   1.000
_cell.angle_alpha   90.00
_cell.angle_beta   90.00
_cell.angle_gamma   90.00
#
_symmetry.space_group_name_H-M   'P 1'
#
loop_
_entity.id
_entity.type
_entity.pdbx_description
1 polymer ?
#
loop_
_entity_poly.entity_id
_entity_poly.type
_entity_poly.pdbx_seq_one_letter_code
_entity_poly.pdbx_strand_id
1 'polypeptide(L)'
;MSIKNIEIKGINDDKTKPVSSKSNMYEVVLDLSSSVPSEWAEIFDSNWTSRVYNIKRGATVSYDKLTIVCCLDEVEEHRTNLKEVVSSTNRQYNERIIQRMKQKDISEAEEKKKKEEVMNLKKTIKF
;
A
#
# COMPACT_ATOMS: atom_id res chain seq x y z
N MET A 1 -5.92 15.81 -7.34
CA MET A 1 -6.42 14.69 -6.48
C MET A 1 -5.45 14.55 -5.31
N SER A 2 -5.94 14.40 -4.08
CA SER A 2 -5.10 14.10 -2.92
C SER A 2 -5.14 12.59 -2.67
N ILE A 3 -3.98 11.94 -2.66
CA ILE A 3 -3.88 10.53 -2.26
C ILE A 3 -3.97 10.49 -0.73
N LYS A 4 -4.91 9.71 -0.20
CA LYS A 4 -5.12 9.60 1.25
C LYS A 4 -4.24 8.50 1.81
N ASN A 5 -3.49 8.83 2.86
CA ASN A 5 -2.65 7.85 3.55
C ASN A 5 -3.50 6.85 4.35
N ILE A 6 -3.05 5.60 4.38
CA ILE A 6 -3.60 4.56 5.24
C ILE A 6 -3.02 4.72 6.64
N GLU A 7 -3.85 4.62 7.67
CA GLU A 7 -3.45 4.71 9.07
C GLU A 7 -3.99 3.51 9.84
N ILE A 8 -3.26 3.07 10.86
CA ILE A 8 -3.77 2.11 11.84
C ILE A 8 -4.62 2.86 12.86
N LYS A 9 -5.90 2.51 12.98
CA LYS A 9 -6.84 3.13 13.93
C LYS A 9 -6.74 2.54 15.33
N GLY A 10 -6.54 1.23 15.44
CA GLY A 10 -6.45 0.55 16.72
C GLY A 10 -6.59 -0.97 16.56
N ILE A 11 -6.55 -1.67 17.69
CA ILE A 11 -6.87 -3.09 17.75
C ILE A 11 -8.38 -3.24 17.67
N ASN A 12 -8.83 -4.24 16.91
CA ASN A 12 -10.21 -4.69 16.85
C ASN A 12 -10.35 -5.88 17.80
N ASP A 13 -10.79 -5.60 19.03
CA ASP A 13 -10.90 -6.61 20.09
C ASP A 13 -11.91 -7.71 19.73
N ASP A 14 -13.00 -7.36 19.06
CA ASP A 14 -14.06 -8.30 18.65
C ASP A 14 -13.58 -9.34 17.62
N LYS A 15 -12.59 -8.98 16.80
CA LYS A 15 -12.02 -9.87 15.77
C LYS A 15 -10.72 -10.51 16.19
N THR A 16 -10.06 -9.97 17.21
CA THR A 16 -8.82 -10.52 17.75
C THR A 16 -9.13 -11.80 18.52
N LYS A 17 -8.41 -12.87 18.21
CA LYS A 17 -8.72 -14.20 18.77
C LYS A 17 -7.47 -15.05 18.97
N PRO A 18 -7.48 -16.01 19.92
CA PRO A 18 -6.39 -16.96 20.04
C PRO A 18 -6.30 -17.83 18.79
N VAL A 19 -5.07 -18.11 18.33
CA VAL A 19 -4.83 -19.01 17.18
C VAL A 19 -5.26 -20.44 17.52
N SER A 20 -5.09 -20.86 18.78
CA SER A 20 -5.60 -22.12 19.30
C SER A 20 -5.74 -22.07 20.83
N SER A 21 -6.54 -22.97 21.41
CA SER A 21 -6.74 -23.05 22.86
C SER A 21 -5.48 -23.48 23.65
N LYS A 22 -4.42 -23.92 22.97
CA LYS A 22 -3.17 -24.42 23.57
C LYS A 22 -1.97 -23.50 23.32
N SER A 23 -2.17 -22.36 22.64
CA SER A 23 -1.11 -21.43 22.26
C SER A 23 -1.34 -20.07 22.92
N ASN A 24 -0.23 -19.39 23.28
CA ASN A 24 -0.26 -18.00 23.74
C ASN A 24 -0.30 -17.00 22.57
N MET A 25 -0.40 -17.48 21.32
CA MET A 25 -0.47 -16.64 20.13
C MET A 25 -1.90 -16.22 19.80
N TYR A 26 -2.03 -14.98 19.37
CA TYR A 26 -3.27 -14.36 18.94
C TYR A 26 -3.16 -13.93 17.49
N GLU A 27 -4.24 -14.10 16.76
CA GLU A 27 -4.49 -13.38 15.52
C GLU A 27 -5.01 -12.00 15.91
N VAL A 28 -4.09 -11.03 16.01
CA VAL A 28 -4.39 -9.64 16.39
C VAL A 28 -4.81 -8.89 15.15
N VAL A 29 -6.02 -8.36 15.18
CA VAL A 29 -6.62 -7.63 14.06
C VAL A 29 -6.55 -6.13 14.36
N LEU A 30 -6.01 -5.36 13.43
CA LEU A 30 -5.93 -3.90 13.49
C LEU A 30 -6.84 -3.30 12.40
N ASP A 31 -7.71 -2.37 12.80
CA ASP A 31 -8.55 -1.63 11.85
C ASP A 31 -7.73 -0.52 11.17
N LEU A 32 -7.90 -0.38 9.86
CA LEU A 32 -7.26 0.64 9.04
C LEU A 32 -8.22 1.80 8.76
N SER A 33 -7.67 2.98 8.44
CA SER A 33 -8.44 4.20 8.16
C SER A 33 -9.31 4.14 6.90
N SER A 34 -9.01 3.20 6.00
CA SER A 34 -9.74 2.95 4.76
C SER A 34 -9.34 1.60 4.17
N SER A 35 -10.15 1.09 3.24
CA SER A 35 -9.78 -0.07 2.43
C SER A 35 -8.50 0.20 1.64
N VAL A 36 -7.56 -0.73 1.68
CA VAL A 36 -6.31 -0.64 0.94
C VAL A 36 -6.47 -1.17 -0.49
N PRO A 37 -5.87 -0.51 -1.49
CA PRO A 37 -5.71 -1.06 -2.83
C PRO A 37 -4.79 -2.29 -2.84
N SER A 38 -4.99 -3.22 -3.77
CA SER A 38 -4.15 -4.42 -3.91
C SER A 38 -2.67 -4.11 -4.07
N GLU A 39 -2.33 -3.12 -4.91
CA GLU A 39 -0.94 -2.68 -5.08
C GLU A 39 -0.33 -2.14 -3.79
N TRP A 40 -1.13 -1.45 -2.95
CA TRP A 40 -0.64 -0.98 -1.66
C TRP A 40 -0.32 -2.16 -0.74
N ALA A 41 -1.18 -3.20 -0.73
CA ALA A 41 -0.96 -4.41 0.04
C ALA A 41 0.31 -5.16 -0.41
N GLU A 42 0.56 -5.25 -1.72
CA GLU A 42 1.80 -5.85 -2.25
C GLU A 42 3.06 -5.11 -1.80
N ILE A 43 3.02 -3.76 -1.79
CA ILE A 43 4.12 -2.94 -1.29
C ILE A 43 4.28 -3.15 0.23
N PHE A 44 3.18 -3.24 0.98
CA PHE A 44 3.23 -3.55 2.40
C PHE A 44 3.90 -4.91 2.65
N ASP A 45 3.49 -5.96 1.96
CA ASP A 45 4.05 -7.29 2.13
C ASP A 45 5.55 -7.30 1.81
N SER A 46 5.97 -6.60 0.75
CA SER A 46 7.39 -6.42 0.42
C SER A 46 8.17 -5.65 1.50
N ASN A 47 7.61 -4.56 2.02
CA ASN A 47 8.23 -3.77 3.09
C ASN A 47 8.30 -4.54 4.40
N TRP A 48 7.24 -5.28 4.74
CA TRP A 48 7.19 -6.09 5.94
C TRP A 48 8.22 -7.22 5.86
N THR A 49 8.27 -7.95 4.74
CA THR A 49 9.18 -9.10 4.52
C THR A 49 10.64 -8.71 4.36
N SER A 50 10.97 -7.51 3.87
CA SER A 50 12.35 -7.04 3.74
C SER A 50 12.97 -6.52 5.04
N ARG A 51 12.15 -6.13 6.03
CA ARG A 51 12.65 -5.57 7.28
C ARG A 51 13.32 -6.62 8.15
N VAL A 52 14.54 -6.32 8.63
CA VAL A 52 15.31 -7.16 9.55
C VAL A 52 15.02 -6.72 10.98
N TYR A 53 14.40 -7.59 11.78
CA TYR A 53 14.17 -7.39 13.22
C TYR A 53 14.10 -8.75 13.94
N ASN A 54 14.33 -8.75 15.26
CA ASN A 54 14.69 -9.94 16.04
C ASN A 54 13.61 -11.04 16.10
N ILE A 55 12.31 -10.68 16.05
CA ILE A 55 11.20 -11.66 16.04
C ILE A 55 10.21 -11.26 14.95
N LYS A 56 10.29 -11.92 13.79
CA LYS A 56 9.42 -11.64 12.64
C LYS A 56 8.14 -12.47 12.69
N ARG A 57 7.04 -11.82 13.02
CA ARG A 57 5.70 -12.41 12.96
C ARG A 57 5.09 -12.22 11.58
N GLY A 58 4.25 -13.18 11.17
CA GLY A 58 3.46 -13.03 9.94
C GLY A 58 2.47 -11.90 10.11
N ALA A 59 2.53 -10.91 9.21
CA ALA A 59 1.51 -9.87 9.10
C ALA A 59 0.99 -9.82 7.67
N THR A 60 -0.31 -9.65 7.52
CA THR A 60 -1.01 -9.59 6.24
C THR A 60 -2.01 -8.45 6.26
N VAL A 61 -2.31 -7.90 5.09
CA VAL A 61 -3.31 -6.84 4.94
C VAL A 61 -4.40 -7.32 3.99
N SER A 62 -5.65 -7.10 4.38
CA SER A 62 -6.82 -7.43 3.56
C SER A 62 -7.89 -6.37 3.76
N TYR A 63 -8.32 -5.73 2.66
CA TYR A 63 -9.29 -4.64 2.67
C TYR A 63 -8.94 -3.54 3.68
N ASP A 64 -9.73 -3.39 4.74
CA ASP A 64 -9.60 -2.39 5.79
C ASP A 64 -8.93 -2.93 7.06
N LYS A 65 -8.27 -4.09 6.98
CA LYS A 65 -7.69 -4.78 8.14
C LYS A 65 -6.25 -5.16 7.92
N LEU A 66 -5.46 -5.03 8.98
CA LEU A 66 -4.12 -5.59 9.08
C LEU A 66 -4.14 -6.64 10.19
N THR A 67 -3.73 -7.86 9.86
CA THR A 67 -3.69 -8.97 10.80
C THR A 67 -2.25 -9.33 11.08
N ILE A 68 -1.90 -9.54 12.35
CA ILE A 68 -0.59 -10.04 12.77
C ILE A 68 -0.76 -11.18 13.77
N VAL A 69 0.04 -12.24 13.63
CA VAL A 69 0.02 -13.37 14.56
C VAL A 69 1.16 -13.24 15.57
N CYS A 70 0.86 -12.80 16.80
CA CYS A 70 1.86 -12.58 17.85
C CYS A 70 1.33 -12.91 19.25
N CYS A 71 2.22 -12.95 20.24
CA CYS A 71 1.80 -12.96 21.64
C CYS A 71 1.31 -11.55 22.05
N LEU A 72 0.42 -11.45 23.05
CA LEU A 72 -0.16 -10.16 23.45
C LEU A 72 0.87 -9.18 24.05
N ASP A 73 1.91 -9.70 24.69
CA ASP A 73 3.03 -8.93 25.22
C ASP A 73 3.94 -8.34 24.13
N GLU A 74 3.95 -8.93 22.93
CA GLU A 74 4.69 -8.44 21.76
C GLU A 74 3.94 -7.36 20.96
N VAL A 75 2.66 -7.11 21.27
CA VAL A 75 1.77 -6.27 20.45
C VAL A 75 2.28 -4.84 20.34
N GLU A 76 2.77 -4.24 21.41
CA GLU A 76 3.24 -2.84 21.36
C GLU A 76 4.55 -2.68 20.58
N GLU A 77 5.44 -3.66 20.65
CA GLU A 77 6.65 -3.69 19.81
C GLU A 77 6.27 -3.79 18.33
N HIS A 78 5.37 -4.72 18.01
CA HIS A 78 4.89 -4.88 16.64
C HIS A 78 4.10 -3.67 16.16
N ARG A 79 3.30 -3.01 17.00
CA ARG A 79 2.54 -1.81 16.64
C ARG A 79 3.45 -0.70 16.14
N THR A 80 4.58 -0.48 16.81
CA THR A 80 5.56 0.54 16.41
C THR A 80 6.15 0.19 15.04
N ASN A 81 6.59 -1.06 14.87
CA ASN A 81 7.12 -1.54 13.60
C ASN A 81 6.10 -1.46 12.45
N LEU A 82 4.85 -1.82 12.71
CA LEU A 82 3.76 -1.76 11.75
C LEU A 82 3.46 -0.32 11.33
N LYS A 83 3.45 0.65 12.26
CA LYS A 83 3.26 2.07 11.92
C LYS A 83 4.33 2.58 10.97
N GLU A 84 5.59 2.23 11.20
CA GLU A 84 6.69 2.62 10.34
C GLU A 84 6.60 1.98 8.94
N VAL A 85 6.24 0.69 8.90
CA VAL A 85 6.02 -0.02 7.63
C VAL A 85 4.85 0.60 6.86
N VAL A 86 3.72 0.87 7.50
CA VAL A 86 2.57 1.56 6.91
C VAL A 86 2.97 2.93 6.37
N SER A 87 3.76 3.71 7.12
CA SER A 87 4.28 5.01 6.68
C SER A 87 5.17 4.89 5.43
N SER A 88 6.10 3.93 5.41
CA SER A 88 6.95 3.66 4.25
C SER A 88 6.13 3.21 3.03
N THR A 89 5.13 2.34 3.24
CA THR A 89 4.22 1.87 2.19
C THR A 89 3.42 3.02 1.60
N ASN A 90 2.85 3.90 2.44
CA ASN A 90 2.16 5.10 1.97
C ASN A 90 3.06 5.96 1.09
N ARG A 91 4.30 6.21 1.52
CA ARG A 91 5.25 7.01 0.74
C ARG A 91 5.51 6.38 -0.63
N GLN A 92 5.88 5.10 -0.66
CA GLN A 92 6.19 4.40 -1.90
C GLN A 92 4.98 4.29 -2.84
N TYR A 93 3.80 4.02 -2.29
CA TYR A 93 2.57 3.99 -3.06
C TYR A 93 2.25 5.35 -3.68
N ASN A 94 2.33 6.43 -2.87
CA ASN A 94 2.08 7.78 -3.35
C ASN A 94 3.07 8.18 -4.45
N GLU A 95 4.35 7.85 -4.29
CA GLU A 95 5.36 8.07 -5.31
C GLU A 95 5.01 7.35 -6.62
N ARG A 96 4.62 6.07 -6.57
CA ARG A 96 4.21 5.31 -7.78
C ARG A 96 3.02 5.94 -8.48
N ILE A 97 2.00 6.36 -7.74
CA ILE A 97 0.82 7.01 -8.31
C ILE A 97 1.21 8.34 -8.98
N ILE A 98 2.03 9.17 -8.32
CA ILE A 98 2.51 10.43 -8.88
C ILE A 98 3.32 10.19 -10.16
N GLN A 99 4.19 9.19 -10.19
CA GLN A 99 4.97 8.85 -11.38
C GLN A 99 4.07 8.40 -12.54
N ARG A 100 3.07 7.56 -12.28
CA ARG A 100 2.10 7.14 -13.31
C ARG A 100 1.30 8.32 -13.87
N MET A 101 0.88 9.25 -13.00
CA MET A 101 0.19 10.47 -13.44
C MET A 101 1.07 11.29 -14.37
N LYS A 102 2.32 11.56 -13.98
CA LYS A 102 3.28 12.30 -14.82
C LYS A 102 3.51 11.61 -16.16
N GLN A 103 3.70 10.29 -16.16
CA GLN A 103 3.94 9.52 -17.38
C GLN A 103 2.74 9.58 -18.33
N LYS A 104 1.52 9.54 -17.78
CA LYS A 104 0.29 9.68 -18.54
C LYS A 104 0.19 11.06 -19.19
N ASP A 105 0.42 12.13 -18.43
CA ASP A 105 0.38 13.50 -18.94
C ASP A 105 1.41 13.72 -20.08
N ILE A 106 2.62 13.17 -19.93
CA ILE A 106 3.65 13.20 -20.97
C ILE A 106 3.18 12.47 -22.23
N SER A 107 2.64 11.26 -22.08
CA SER A 107 2.17 10.46 -23.22
C SER A 107 1.02 11.14 -23.98
N GLU A 108 0.08 11.77 -23.26
CA GLU A 108 -1.03 12.50 -23.88
C GLU A 108 -0.54 13.75 -24.63
N ALA A 109 0.44 14.45 -24.07
CA ALA A 109 1.06 15.60 -24.74
C ALA A 109 1.83 15.20 -26.00
N GLU A 110 2.56 14.08 -25.97
CA GLU A 110 3.26 13.54 -27.14
C GLU A 110 2.29 13.06 -28.23
N GLU A 111 1.22 12.37 -27.86
CA GLU A 111 0.19 11.97 -28.81
C GLU A 111 -0.47 13.17 -29.47
N LYS A 112 -0.73 14.23 -28.71
CA LYS A 112 -1.31 15.46 -29.24
C LYS A 112 -0.36 16.13 -30.24
N LYS A 113 0.94 16.24 -29.91
CA LYS A 113 1.96 16.76 -30.84
C LYS A 113 2.05 15.94 -32.12
N LYS A 114 2.10 14.60 -32.01
CA LYS A 114 2.13 13.71 -33.18
C LYS A 114 0.89 13.87 -34.06
N LYS A 115 -0.30 14.02 -33.46
CA LYS A 115 -1.55 14.29 -34.21
C LYS A 115 -1.49 15.63 -34.94
N GLU A 116 -0.98 16.68 -34.30
CA GLU A 116 -0.79 18.00 -34.92
C GLU A 116 0.22 17.95 -36.08
N GLU A 117 1.34 17.25 -35.92
CA GLU A 117 2.33 17.03 -36.99
C GLU A 117 1.73 16.28 -38.19
N VAL A 118 0.99 15.21 -37.96
CA VAL A 118 0.30 14.45 -39.02
C VAL A 118 -0.72 15.33 -39.75
N MET A 119 -1.48 16.15 -39.02
CA MET A 119 -2.43 17.10 -39.63
C MET A 119 -1.71 18.15 -40.48
N ASN A 120 -0.56 18.65 -40.03
CA ASN A 120 0.23 19.62 -40.80
C ASN A 120 0.83 18.98 -42.06
N LEU A 121 1.36 17.75 -41.97
CA LEU A 121 1.86 17.01 -43.13
C LEU A 121 0.77 16.78 -44.19
N LYS A 122 -0.46 16.42 -43.77
CA LYS A 122 -1.61 16.27 -44.67
C LYS A 122 -1.97 17.55 -45.42
N LYS A 123 -1.73 18.74 -44.85
CA LYS A 123 -1.98 20.02 -45.53
C LYS A 123 -0.90 20.35 -46.56
N THR A 124 0.33 19.94 -46.29
CA THR A 124 1.49 20.25 -47.14
C THR A 124 1.60 19.29 -48.32
N ILE A 125 1.25 18.02 -48.14
CA ILE A 125 1.28 17.02 -49.22
C ILE A 125 -0.07 17.06 -49.94
N LYS A 126 -0.12 17.72 -51.10
CA LYS A 126 -1.23 17.61 -52.06
C LYS A 126 -0.91 16.47 -53.04
N PHE A 127 -1.82 15.50 -53.12
CA PHE A 127 -1.94 14.63 -54.30
C PHE A 127 -2.80 15.33 -55.35
#